data_AF-A0A178TLY2-F1
#
_entry.id   AF-A0A178TLY2-F1
#
_cell.length_a   1.000
_cell.length_b   1.000
_cell.length_c   1.000
_cell.angle_alpha   90.00
_cell.angle_beta   90.00
_cell.angle_gamma   90.00
#
_symmetry.space_group_name_H-M   'P 1'
#
loop_
_entity.id
_entity.type
_entity.pdbx_description
1 polymer ?
#
loop_
_entity_poly.entity_id
_entity_poly.type
_entity_poly.pdbx_seq_one_letter_code
_entity_poly.pdbx_strand_id
1 'polypeptide(L)'
;MVEDVIHQHAEQLKRWEEKQKEILQELIENQQKIRQQNALYYNEKEEERIIDRYYEHIDHQTDGKLLFQAYHDLMKRTHIRRIPYFLSKDYYLYTWVDLQPDGTVKSIYSGKKKDPRTIILQDYEIIQKRYEQFVQLVKKAKKSELDFNQKL
;
A
#
# COMPACT_ATOMS: atom_id res chain seq x y z
N MET A 1 -2.64 -29.36 12.51
CA MET A 1 -3.66 -29.12 13.55
C MET A 1 -3.46 -27.72 14.13
N VAL A 2 -4.48 -27.01 14.59
CA VAL A 2 -4.49 -25.58 15.02
C VAL A 2 -3.18 -24.94 15.55
N GLU A 3 -2.35 -25.66 16.31
CA GLU A 3 -1.00 -25.21 16.70
C GLU A 3 -0.10 -24.87 15.49
N ASP A 4 -0.16 -25.67 14.42
CA ASP A 4 0.54 -25.42 13.16
C ASP A 4 0.08 -24.10 12.52
N VAL A 5 -1.23 -23.79 12.61
CA VAL A 5 -1.80 -22.55 12.04
C VAL A 5 -1.34 -21.34 12.84
N ILE A 6 -1.33 -21.42 14.17
CA ILE A 6 -0.81 -20.35 15.04
C ILE A 6 0.68 -20.15 14.78
N HIS A 7 1.45 -21.23 14.68
CA HIS A 7 2.88 -21.16 14.41
C HIS A 7 3.20 -20.53 13.05
N GLN A 8 2.47 -20.92 12.00
CA GLN A 8 2.58 -20.30 10.67
C GLN A 8 2.28 -18.80 10.70
N HIS A 9 1.25 -18.37 11.43
CA HIS A 9 0.92 -16.95 11.55
C HIS A 9 1.96 -16.18 12.38
N ALA A 10 2.56 -16.80 13.40
CA ALA A 10 3.66 -16.21 14.16
C ALA A 10 4.90 -15.97 13.29
N GLU A 11 5.26 -16.96 12.46
CA GLU A 11 6.35 -16.83 11.48
C GLU A 11 6.05 -15.76 10.44
N GLN A 12 4.80 -15.65 9.98
CA GLN A 12 4.38 -14.55 9.12
C GLN A 12 4.57 -13.20 9.80
N LEU A 13 4.13 -13.04 11.06
CA LEU A 13 4.28 -11.78 11.80
C LEU A 13 5.75 -11.37 11.92
N LYS A 14 6.65 -12.32 12.20
CA LYS A 14 8.10 -12.06 12.24
C LYS A 14 8.63 -11.56 10.89
N ARG A 15 8.21 -12.19 9.78
CA ARG A 15 8.56 -11.74 8.43
C ARG A 15 8.04 -10.32 8.15
N TRP A 16 6.84 -10.00 8.63
CA TRP A 16 6.30 -8.64 8.53
C TRP A 16 7.13 -7.62 9.31
N GLU A 17 7.63 -7.99 10.49
CA GLU A 17 8.52 -7.13 11.29
C GLU A 17 9.85 -6.83 10.57
N GLU A 18 10.46 -7.86 9.97
CA GLU A 18 11.68 -7.71 9.17
C GLU A 18 11.41 -6.84 7.93
N LYS A 19 10.31 -7.14 7.22
CA LYS A 19 9.89 -6.37 6.05
C LYS A 19 9.64 -4.90 6.39
N GLN A 20 9.04 -4.61 7.53
CA GLN A 20 8.80 -3.24 7.99
C GLN A 20 10.11 -2.46 8.16
N LYS A 21 11.18 -3.10 8.65
CA LYS A 21 12.50 -2.46 8.78
C LYS A 21 13.07 -2.10 7.41
N GLU A 22 12.93 -2.99 6.43
CA GLU A 22 13.34 -2.72 5.03
C GLU A 22 12.59 -1.53 4.44
N ILE A 23 11.26 -1.50 4.58
CA ILE A 23 10.40 -0.40 4.07
C ILE A 23 10.81 0.93 4.71
N LEU A 24 11.07 0.95 6.02
CA LEU A 24 11.49 2.16 6.71
C LEU A 24 12.88 2.63 6.25
N GLN A 25 13.79 1.71 5.97
CA GLN A 25 15.10 2.04 5.43
C GLN A 25 14.97 2.66 4.03
N GLU A 26 14.16 2.05 3.16
CA GLU A 26 13.86 2.57 1.83
C GLU A 26 13.22 3.96 1.86
N LEU A 27 12.28 4.20 2.78
CA LEU A 27 11.69 5.52 3.02
C LEU A 27 12.77 6.57 3.35
N ILE A 28 13.70 6.26 4.24
CA ILE A 28 14.77 7.18 4.65
C ILE A 28 15.64 7.54 3.44
N GLU A 29 16.03 6.55 2.66
CA GLU A 29 16.84 6.74 1.45
C GLU A 29 16.10 7.59 0.42
N ASN A 30 14.82 7.33 0.19
CA ASN A 30 14.02 8.09 -0.76
C ASN A 30 13.79 9.54 -0.29
N GLN A 31 13.57 9.78 1.00
CA GLN A 31 13.53 11.13 1.56
C GLN A 31 14.87 11.86 1.41
N GLN A 32 16.00 11.15 1.53
CA GLN A 32 17.31 11.73 1.25
C GLN A 32 17.47 12.09 -0.23
N LYS A 33 17.06 11.22 -1.14
CA LYS A 33 17.07 11.49 -2.60
C LYS A 33 16.26 12.73 -2.94
N ILE A 34 15.04 12.87 -2.40
CA ILE A 34 14.18 14.05 -2.61
C ILE A 34 14.89 15.31 -2.11
N ARG A 35 15.47 15.28 -0.90
CA ARG A 35 16.17 16.43 -0.31
C ARG A 35 17.40 16.85 -1.12
N GLN A 36 18.17 15.88 -1.63
CA GLN A 36 19.40 16.14 -2.37
C GLN A 36 19.11 16.58 -3.81
N GLN A 37 18.06 16.04 -4.42
CA GLN A 37 17.75 16.27 -5.83
C GLN A 37 16.25 16.19 -6.09
N ASN A 38 15.52 17.24 -5.67
CA ASN A 38 14.07 17.31 -5.81
C ASN A 38 13.61 17.16 -7.27
N ALA A 39 14.40 17.62 -8.24
CA ALA A 39 14.12 17.45 -9.67
C ALA A 39 14.07 15.98 -10.15
N LEU A 40 14.64 15.02 -9.40
CA LEU A 40 14.44 13.58 -9.67
C LEU A 40 13.05 13.10 -9.25
N TYR A 41 12.49 13.72 -8.21
CA TYR A 41 11.21 13.34 -7.65
C TYR A 41 10.06 13.99 -8.40
N TYR A 42 10.17 15.30 -8.62
CA TYR A 42 9.14 16.08 -9.31
C TYR A 42 9.77 17.13 -10.22
N ASN A 43 9.37 17.11 -11.49
CA ASN A 43 9.75 18.11 -12.49
C ASN A 43 8.50 18.53 -13.25
N GLU A 44 7.95 19.68 -12.86
CA GLU A 44 6.71 20.25 -13.41
C GLU A 44 6.72 20.35 -14.95
N LYS A 45 7.82 20.82 -15.55
CA LYS A 45 7.91 20.96 -17.01
C LYS A 45 7.92 19.63 -17.75
N GLU A 46 8.51 18.60 -17.14
CA GLU A 46 8.51 17.27 -17.72
C GLU A 46 7.17 16.57 -17.48
N GLU A 47 6.54 16.81 -16.34
CA GLU A 47 5.20 16.31 -16.04
C GLU A 47 4.17 16.84 -17.05
N GLU A 48 4.15 18.14 -17.34
CA GLU A 48 3.27 18.72 -18.38
C GLU A 48 3.44 18.00 -19.73
N ARG A 49 4.69 17.77 -20.17
CA ARG A 49 4.96 17.06 -21.42
C ARG A 49 4.50 15.60 -21.38
N ILE A 50 4.68 14.92 -20.25
CA ILE A 50 4.23 13.55 -20.06
C ILE A 50 2.69 13.48 -20.12
N ILE A 51 2.00 14.40 -19.47
CA ILE A 51 0.53 14.50 -19.48
C ILE A 51 0.03 14.75 -20.91
N ASP A 52 0.59 15.75 -21.60
CA ASP A 52 0.20 16.09 -22.96
C ASP A 52 0.37 14.89 -23.89
N ARG A 53 1.54 14.23 -23.85
CA ARG A 53 1.79 13.02 -24.65
C ARG A 53 0.85 11.87 -24.27
N TYR A 54 0.60 11.66 -22.99
CA TYR A 54 -0.24 10.55 -22.52
C TYR A 54 -1.68 10.66 -23.04
N TYR A 55 -2.21 11.89 -23.13
CA TYR A 55 -3.55 12.18 -23.59
C TYR A 55 -3.65 12.70 -25.03
N GLU A 56 -2.55 12.78 -25.78
CA GLU A 56 -2.48 13.44 -27.11
C GLU A 56 -3.49 12.89 -28.13
N HIS A 57 -3.89 11.64 -27.99
CA HIS A 57 -4.82 10.94 -28.90
C HIS A 57 -6.26 10.91 -28.38
N ILE A 58 -6.58 11.60 -27.29
CA ILE A 58 -7.94 11.68 -26.75
C ILE A 58 -8.64 12.92 -27.30
N ASP A 59 -9.72 12.69 -28.05
CA ASP A 59 -10.64 13.74 -28.42
C ASP A 59 -11.60 14.03 -27.25
N HIS A 60 -11.43 15.18 -26.61
CA HIS A 60 -12.22 15.59 -25.45
C HIS A 60 -13.57 16.21 -25.82
N GLN A 61 -13.85 16.46 -27.10
CA GLN A 61 -15.10 17.08 -27.57
C GLN A 61 -16.16 16.06 -28.01
N THR A 62 -15.88 14.75 -27.87
CA THR A 62 -16.79 13.66 -28.26
C THR A 62 -17.86 13.36 -27.20
N ASP A 63 -18.81 12.48 -27.55
CA ASP A 63 -19.85 12.00 -26.64
C ASP A 63 -19.25 11.27 -25.42
N GLY A 64 -19.89 11.38 -24.26
CA GLY A 64 -19.38 10.84 -22.99
C GLY A 64 -19.13 9.32 -23.02
N LYS A 65 -19.90 8.55 -23.79
CA LYS A 65 -19.68 7.10 -23.93
C LYS A 65 -18.42 6.79 -24.73
N LEU A 66 -18.20 7.54 -25.81
CA LEU A 66 -17.00 7.40 -26.64
C LEU A 66 -15.76 7.85 -25.86
N LEU A 67 -15.88 8.93 -25.09
CA LEU A 67 -14.82 9.42 -24.23
C LEU A 67 -14.43 8.39 -23.16
N PHE A 68 -15.41 7.76 -22.50
CA PHE A 68 -15.17 6.67 -21.55
C PHE A 68 -14.40 5.51 -22.21
N GLN A 69 -14.82 5.07 -23.40
CA GLN A 69 -14.14 4.00 -24.12
C GLN A 69 -12.70 4.38 -24.47
N ALA A 70 -12.47 5.60 -24.94
CA ALA A 70 -11.13 6.08 -25.29
C ALA A 70 -10.18 6.07 -24.08
N TYR A 71 -10.61 6.56 -22.91
CA TYR A 71 -9.82 6.51 -21.68
C TYR A 71 -9.61 5.08 -21.17
N HIS A 72 -10.63 4.23 -21.24
CA HIS A 72 -10.53 2.83 -20.83
C HIS A 72 -9.49 2.07 -21.65
N ASP A 73 -9.47 2.28 -22.97
CA ASP A 73 -8.51 1.65 -23.86
C ASP A 73 -7.10 2.24 -23.70
N LEU A 74 -6.99 3.55 -23.49
CA LEU A 74 -5.73 4.21 -23.12
C LEU A 74 -5.14 3.61 -21.84
N MET A 75 -5.96 3.48 -20.78
CA MET A 75 -5.52 2.87 -19.53
C MET A 75 -5.06 1.42 -19.72
N LYS A 76 -5.81 0.62 -20.47
CA LYS A 76 -5.47 -0.78 -20.74
C LYS A 76 -4.15 -0.94 -21.50
N ARG A 77 -3.90 -0.10 -22.50
CA ARG A 77 -2.69 -0.20 -23.34
C ARG A 77 -1.44 0.32 -22.62
N THR A 78 -1.55 1.31 -21.74
CA THR A 78 -0.39 1.92 -21.06
C THR A 78 -0.04 1.22 -19.74
N HIS A 79 -1.02 0.75 -18.97
CA HIS A 79 -0.81 0.14 -17.65
C HIS A 79 -0.74 -1.39 -17.73
N ILE A 80 0.25 -1.89 -18.47
CA ILE A 80 0.48 -3.32 -18.70
C ILE A 80 0.93 -4.07 -17.43
N ARG A 81 1.65 -3.40 -16.52
CA ARG A 81 2.12 -3.98 -15.26
C ARG A 81 1.12 -3.68 -14.16
N ARG A 82 0.37 -4.70 -13.75
CA ARG A 82 -0.60 -4.60 -12.66
C ARG A 82 -0.03 -5.27 -11.43
N ILE A 83 0.40 -4.44 -10.48
CA ILE A 83 0.93 -4.91 -9.20
C ILE A 83 -0.24 -4.94 -8.21
N PRO A 84 -0.49 -6.06 -7.52
CA PRO A 84 -1.50 -6.12 -6.47
C PRO A 84 -1.26 -5.04 -5.41
N TYR A 85 -2.34 -4.42 -4.94
CA TYR A 85 -2.25 -3.32 -3.99
C TYR A 85 -1.46 -3.68 -2.73
N PHE A 86 -1.65 -4.89 -2.20
CA PHE A 86 -0.94 -5.33 -0.99
C PHE A 86 0.58 -5.40 -1.16
N LEU A 87 1.08 -5.57 -2.40
CA LEU A 87 2.50 -5.44 -2.70
C LEU A 87 2.85 -3.98 -2.96
N SER A 88 2.10 -3.28 -3.81
CA SER A 88 2.48 -1.92 -4.22
C SER A 88 2.52 -0.92 -3.07
N LYS A 89 1.64 -1.11 -2.09
CA LYS A 89 1.53 -0.29 -0.89
C LYS A 89 2.87 -0.16 -0.15
N ASP A 90 3.53 -1.30 0.07
CA ASP A 90 4.75 -1.40 0.87
C ASP A 90 6.01 -1.04 0.08
N TYR A 91 6.06 -1.40 -1.21
CA TYR A 91 7.26 -1.24 -2.05
C TYR A 91 7.33 0.08 -2.82
N TYR A 92 6.20 0.74 -3.08
CA TYR A 92 6.17 1.90 -3.97
C TYR A 92 5.36 3.07 -3.43
N LEU A 93 4.20 2.82 -2.81
CA LEU A 93 3.30 3.92 -2.42
C LEU A 93 3.88 4.73 -1.26
N TYR A 94 3.99 4.14 -0.07
CA TYR A 94 4.38 4.87 1.14
C TYR A 94 5.83 5.35 1.14
N THR A 95 6.70 4.72 0.35
CA THR A 95 8.14 5.01 0.29
C THR A 95 8.53 5.94 -0.85
N TRP A 96 7.65 6.16 -1.84
CA TRP A 96 7.98 6.99 -3.02
C TRP A 96 6.76 7.74 -3.58
N VAL A 97 5.77 7.03 -4.11
CA VAL A 97 4.68 7.63 -4.91
C VAL A 97 3.80 8.58 -4.10
N ASP A 98 3.45 8.22 -2.85
CA ASP A 98 2.59 9.05 -2.00
C ASP A 98 3.32 10.18 -1.29
N LEU A 99 4.66 10.21 -1.40
CA LEU A 99 5.45 11.29 -0.84
C LEU A 99 5.05 12.62 -1.50
N GLN A 100 5.55 13.71 -0.94
CA GLN A 100 5.42 15.05 -1.48
C GLN A 100 6.85 15.58 -1.69
N PRO A 101 7.03 16.71 -2.38
CA PRO A 101 8.37 17.28 -2.60
C PRO A 101 9.16 17.59 -1.32
N ASP A 102 8.49 17.64 -0.16
CA ASP A 102 9.12 17.79 1.16
C ASP A 102 9.36 16.46 1.90
N GLY A 103 9.09 15.33 1.25
CA GLY A 103 9.26 13.97 1.79
C GLY A 103 8.17 13.53 2.77
N THR A 104 7.08 14.28 2.91
CA THR A 104 5.92 13.90 3.73
C THR A 104 4.81 13.27 2.89
N VAL A 105 3.74 12.79 3.51
CA VAL A 105 2.57 12.24 2.79
C VAL A 105 1.35 13.10 3.05
N LYS A 106 0.46 13.19 2.06
CA LYS A 106 -0.80 13.94 2.16
C LYS A 106 -1.98 13.01 1.95
N SER A 107 -2.92 13.02 2.89
CA SER A 107 -4.16 12.26 2.74
C SER A 107 -4.99 12.80 1.57
N ILE A 108 -5.33 11.94 0.61
CA ILE A 108 -6.20 12.30 -0.52
C ILE A 108 -7.64 12.68 -0.09
N TYR A 109 -8.10 12.14 1.05
CA TYR A 109 -9.46 12.39 1.54
C TYR A 109 -9.58 13.63 2.44
N SER A 110 -8.58 13.84 3.31
CA SER A 110 -8.64 14.93 4.31
C SER A 110 -7.74 16.11 3.99
N GLY A 111 -6.84 15.97 3.00
CA GLY A 111 -5.80 16.94 2.71
C GLY A 111 -4.73 17.08 3.80
N LYS A 112 -4.87 16.36 4.93
CA LYS A 112 -3.97 16.47 6.07
C LYS A 112 -2.62 15.84 5.73
N LYS A 113 -1.57 16.61 6.01
CA LYS A 113 -0.18 16.17 5.99
C LYS A 113 0.07 15.19 7.14
N LYS A 114 0.82 14.14 6.88
CA LYS A 114 1.22 13.13 7.85
C LYS A 114 2.69 12.74 7.63
N ASP A 115 3.26 12.16 8.67
CA ASP A 115 4.55 11.51 8.59
C ASP A 115 4.41 10.10 7.98
N PRO A 116 5.09 9.79 6.85
CA PRO A 116 5.03 8.46 6.22
C PRO A 116 5.46 7.33 7.17
N ARG A 117 6.44 7.58 8.04
CA ARG A 117 6.90 6.57 9.00
C ARG A 117 5.78 6.16 9.94
N THR A 118 5.01 7.14 10.42
CA THR A 118 3.86 6.89 11.29
C THR A 118 2.81 6.01 10.60
N ILE A 119 2.55 6.18 9.30
CA ILE A 119 1.60 5.34 8.55
C ILE A 119 2.08 3.89 8.46
N ILE A 120 3.35 3.69 8.09
CA ILE A 120 3.96 2.36 7.98
C ILE A 120 3.89 1.60 9.31
N LEU A 121 4.21 2.29 10.42
CA LEU A 121 4.14 1.71 11.76
C LEU A 121 2.71 1.36 12.17
N GLN A 122 1.74 2.24 11.89
CA GLN A 122 0.33 1.99 12.20
C GLN A 122 -0.24 0.79 11.42
N ASP A 123 0.13 0.63 10.15
CA ASP A 123 -0.28 -0.52 9.35
C ASP A 123 0.24 -1.83 9.97
N TYR A 124 1.49 -1.85 10.44
CA TYR A 124 2.05 -2.99 11.15
C TYR A 124 1.35 -3.27 12.49
N GLU A 125 1.07 -2.24 13.29
CA GLU A 125 0.31 -2.39 14.54
C GLU A 125 -1.07 -3.00 14.30
N ILE A 126 -1.74 -2.65 13.19
CA ILE A 126 -3.03 -3.24 12.81
C ILE A 126 -2.88 -4.72 12.49
N ILE A 127 -1.82 -5.12 11.77
CA ILE A 127 -1.53 -6.53 11.48
C ILE A 127 -1.31 -7.30 12.78
N GLN A 128 -0.52 -6.77 13.70
CA GLN A 128 -0.27 -7.39 15.00
C GLN A 128 -1.57 -7.54 15.83
N LYS A 129 -2.38 -6.47 15.93
CA LYS A 129 -3.67 -6.52 16.64
C LYS A 129 -4.62 -7.57 16.05
N ARG A 130 -4.66 -7.68 14.72
CA ARG A 130 -5.48 -8.71 14.03
C ARG A 130 -4.98 -10.12 14.36
N TYR A 131 -3.67 -10.32 14.40
CA TYR A 131 -3.09 -11.61 14.79
C TYR A 131 -3.42 -11.96 16.25
N GLU A 132 -3.28 -11.02 17.18
CA GLU A 132 -3.65 -11.22 18.59
C GLU A 132 -5.12 -11.62 18.74
N GLN A 133 -6.02 -10.91 18.04
CA GLN A 133 -7.45 -11.24 18.01
C GLN A 133 -7.71 -12.64 17.44
N PHE A 134 -7.04 -13.00 16.34
CA PHE A 134 -7.13 -14.33 15.75
C PHE A 134 -6.74 -15.42 16.76
N VAL A 135 -5.62 -15.26 17.46
CA VAL A 135 -5.17 -16.20 18.49
C VAL A 135 -6.22 -16.35 19.61
N GLN A 136 -6.84 -15.26 20.06
CA GLN A 136 -7.88 -15.33 21.10
C GLN A 136 -9.13 -16.08 20.62
N LEU A 137 -9.57 -15.84 19.38
CA LEU A 137 -10.71 -16.55 18.80
C LEU A 137 -10.45 -18.05 18.68
N VAL A 138 -9.26 -18.43 18.24
CA VAL A 138 -8.85 -19.83 18.13
C VAL A 138 -8.82 -20.52 19.49
N LYS A 139 -8.28 -19.85 20.53
CA LYS A 139 -8.30 -20.38 21.91
C LYS A 139 -9.72 -20.57 22.43
N LYS A 140 -10.61 -19.60 22.17
CA LYS A 140 -12.02 -19.67 22.59
C LYS A 140 -12.75 -20.82 21.89
N ALA A 141 -12.51 -21.02 20.59
CA ALA A 141 -13.10 -22.13 19.83
C ALA A 141 -12.67 -23.50 20.40
N LYS A 142 -11.37 -23.72 20.63
CA LYS A 142 -10.86 -24.95 21.27
C LYS A 142 -11.50 -25.20 22.63
N LYS A 143 -11.60 -24.16 23.47
CA LYS A 143 -12.25 -24.29 24.79
C LYS A 143 -13.72 -24.70 24.66
N SER A 144 -14.46 -24.10 23.72
CA SER A 144 -15.86 -24.44 23.46
C SER A 144 -16.04 -25.88 22.97
N GLU A 145 -15.12 -26.40 22.14
CA GLU A 145 -15.14 -27.80 21.69
C GLU A 145 -14.86 -28.78 22.84
N LEU A 146 -13.87 -28.47 23.69
CA LEU A 146 -13.56 -29.25 24.90
C LEU A 146 -14.75 -29.29 25.86
N ASP A 147 -15.38 -28.14 26.12
CA ASP A 147 -16.55 -28.03 27.01
C ASP A 147 -17.78 -28.78 26.46
N PHE A 148 -17.92 -28.89 25.12
CA PHE A 148 -18.98 -29.67 24.48
C PHE A 148 -18.74 -31.19 24.61
N ASN A 149 -17.51 -31.64 24.36
CA ASN A 149 -17.15 -33.06 24.43
C ASN A 149 -17.17 -33.63 25.87
N GLN A 150 -17.01 -32.79 26.90
CA GLN A 150 -17.13 -33.20 28.30
C GLN A 150 -18.58 -33.32 28.80
N LYS A 151 -19.57 -32.87 28.01
CA LYS A 151 -21.00 -32.94 28.35
C LYS A 151 -21.73 -34.11 27.69
N LEU A 152 -21.07 -34.87 26.80
CA LEU A 152 -21.53 -36.17 26.31
C LEU A 152 -21.01 -37.29 27.23
#